data_AF-A0AAP6CZL8-F1
#
_entry.id   AF-A0AAP6CZL8-F1
#
_cell.length_a   1.000
_cell.length_b   1.000
_cell.length_c   1.000
_cell.angle_alpha   90.00
_cell.angle_beta   90.00
_cell.angle_gamma   90.00
#
_symmetry.space_group_name_H-M   'P 1'
#
loop_
_entity.id
_entity.type
_entity.pdbx_description
1 polymer ?
#
loop_
_entity_poly.entity_id
_entity_poly.type
_entity_poly.pdbx_seq_one_letter_code
_entity_poly.pdbx_strand_id
1 'polypeptide(L)'
;FSPGMPRIFGATAHTDVTLLELPGDKFRQLLAKYPQSYPVILDLLSRRLWSAISVIEDDAIRGIEERIGRRLLLLAEYQHNRPISAQSCVVKVTREHIANMMGLTLQRVHKVLKKFLNSNVLRLQYGSITILNPLKMEAYLKQLE
;
A
#
# COMPACT_ATOMS: atom_id res chain seq x y z
N PHE A 1 2.12 -16.35 -13.22
CA PHE A 1 1.31 -17.49 -12.75
C PHE A 1 0.21 -17.91 -13.72
N SER A 2 -0.25 -17.04 -14.63
CA SER A 2 -1.25 -17.41 -15.66
C SER A 2 -0.63 -17.37 -17.06
N PRO A 3 -0.08 -18.48 -17.58
CA PRO A 3 0.43 -18.54 -18.95
C PRO A 3 -0.67 -18.16 -19.97
N GLY A 4 -0.31 -17.38 -20.99
CA GLY A 4 -1.22 -16.99 -22.07
C GLY A 4 -2.18 -15.83 -21.74
N MET A 5 -2.21 -15.34 -20.50
CA MET A 5 -3.07 -14.22 -20.13
C MET A 5 -2.33 -12.89 -20.38
N PRO A 6 -2.89 -11.96 -21.18
CA PRO A 6 -2.27 -10.67 -21.41
C PRO A 6 -2.21 -9.85 -20.11
N ARG A 7 -1.12 -9.11 -19.92
CA ARG A 7 -0.96 -8.23 -18.77
C ARG A 7 -1.81 -6.98 -19.00
N ILE A 8 -2.98 -6.94 -18.36
CA ILE A 8 -3.94 -5.83 -18.46
C ILE A 8 -3.59 -4.63 -17.58
N PHE A 9 -2.64 -4.79 -16.64
CA PHE A 9 -2.18 -3.72 -15.74
C PHE A 9 -0.66 -3.53 -15.83
N GLY A 10 -0.26 -2.28 -16.06
CA GLY A 10 1.14 -1.85 -16.01
C GLY A 10 1.62 -1.52 -14.60
N ALA A 11 2.90 -1.16 -14.49
CA ALA A 11 3.47 -0.55 -13.31
C ALA A 11 4.35 0.63 -13.74
N THR A 12 4.26 1.74 -13.03
CA THR A 12 5.04 2.95 -13.30
C THR A 12 5.87 3.27 -12.07
N ALA A 13 7.15 3.55 -12.25
CA ALA A 13 8.02 3.96 -11.17
C ALA A 13 7.71 5.42 -10.78
N HIS A 14 7.49 5.68 -9.49
CA HIS A 14 7.28 7.04 -8.97
C HIS A 14 8.60 7.76 -8.59
N THR A 15 9.69 7.00 -8.48
CA THR A 15 11.05 7.48 -8.21
C THR A 15 12.03 6.61 -8.99
N ASP A 16 13.31 6.97 -8.98
CA ASP A 16 14.35 6.10 -9.52
C ASP A 16 14.34 4.74 -8.82
N VAL A 17 14.37 3.67 -9.62
CA VAL A 17 14.35 2.27 -9.16
C VAL A 17 15.26 1.41 -10.01
N THR A 18 15.80 0.35 -9.41
CA THR A 18 16.44 -0.74 -10.15
C THR A 18 15.41 -1.86 -10.33
N LEU A 19 15.17 -2.25 -11.58
CA LEU A 19 14.27 -3.36 -11.90
C LEU A 19 15.08 -4.61 -12.20
N LEU A 20 14.71 -5.72 -11.55
CA LEU A 20 15.17 -7.06 -11.91
C LEU A 20 14.04 -7.78 -12.63
N GLU A 21 14.18 -7.96 -13.93
CA GLU A 21 13.23 -8.73 -14.72
C GLU A 21 13.54 -10.23 -14.61
N LEU A 22 12.54 -11.01 -14.24
CA LEU A 22 12.62 -12.46 -14.27
C LEU A 22 11.57 -13.02 -15.24
N PRO A 23 11.99 -13.50 -16.43
CA PRO A 23 11.09 -14.10 -17.39
C PRO A 23 10.27 -15.24 -16.78
N GLY A 24 8.98 -15.31 -17.12
CA GLY A 24 8.05 -16.23 -16.45
C GLY A 24 8.38 -17.70 -16.66
N ASP A 25 8.94 -18.06 -17.81
CA ASP A 25 9.49 -19.38 -18.13
C ASP A 25 10.72 -19.71 -17.27
N LYS A 26 11.68 -18.77 -17.14
CA LYS A 26 12.86 -18.93 -16.28
C LYS A 26 12.49 -19.08 -14.82
N PHE A 27 11.51 -18.31 -14.34
CA PHE A 27 11.01 -18.44 -12.98
C PHE A 27 10.40 -19.82 -12.71
N ARG A 28 9.61 -20.36 -13.65
CA ARG A 28 9.05 -21.72 -13.52
C ARG A 28 10.14 -22.79 -13.50
N GLN A 29 11.16 -22.65 -14.35
CA GLN A 29 12.33 -23.55 -14.33
C GLN A 29 13.04 -23.51 -12.98
N LEU A 30 13.18 -22.32 -12.37
CA LEU A 30 13.78 -22.15 -11.05
C LEU A 30 12.96 -22.83 -9.95
N LEU A 31 11.63 -22.70 -9.97
CA LEU A 31 10.74 -23.39 -9.02
C LEU A 31 10.73 -24.91 -9.19
N ALA A 32 10.87 -25.41 -10.41
CA ALA A 32 11.01 -26.84 -10.67
C ALA A 32 12.36 -27.38 -10.14
N LYS A 33 13.43 -26.58 -10.25
CA LYS A 33 14.75 -26.92 -9.71
C LYS A 33 14.83 -26.86 -8.18
N TYR A 34 14.08 -25.95 -7.56
CA TYR A 34 14.05 -25.75 -6.11
C TYR A 34 12.61 -25.81 -5.56
N PRO A 35 12.00 -27.01 -5.43
CA PRO A 35 10.62 -27.15 -4.98
C PRO A 35 10.33 -26.58 -3.58
N GLN A 36 11.34 -26.51 -2.71
CA GLN A 36 11.26 -25.87 -1.40
C GLN A 36 10.92 -24.37 -1.46
N SER A 37 11.03 -23.73 -2.62
CA SER A 37 10.63 -22.35 -2.83
C SER A 37 9.11 -22.18 -2.97
N TYR A 38 8.35 -23.23 -3.30
CA TYR A 38 6.89 -23.14 -3.49
C TYR A 38 6.15 -22.58 -2.27
N PRO A 39 6.38 -23.03 -1.03
CA PRO A 39 5.73 -22.47 0.15
C PRO A 39 5.97 -20.96 0.31
N VAL A 40 7.19 -20.49 0.03
CA VAL A 40 7.53 -19.05 0.09
C VAL A 40 6.71 -18.26 -0.94
N ILE A 41 6.59 -18.78 -2.16
CA ILE A 41 5.81 -18.11 -3.20
C ILE A 41 4.31 -18.13 -2.88
N LEU A 42 3.79 -19.24 -2.36
CA LEU A 42 2.39 -19.35 -1.95
C LEU A 42 2.06 -18.39 -0.81
N ASP A 43 2.95 -18.20 0.16
CA ASP A 43 2.80 -17.20 1.21
C ASP A 43 2.77 -15.77 0.62
N LEU A 44 3.68 -15.44 -0.29
CA LEU A 44 3.68 -14.14 -0.97
C LEU A 44 2.38 -13.87 -1.76
N LEU A 45 1.88 -14.88 -2.49
CA LEU A 45 0.62 -14.79 -3.21
C LEU A 45 -0.58 -14.66 -2.26
N SER A 46 -0.57 -15.39 -1.15
CA SER A 46 -1.64 -15.36 -0.14
C SER A 46 -1.71 -13.99 0.53
N ARG A 47 -0.58 -13.42 0.95
CA ARG A 47 -0.51 -12.06 1.49
C ARG A 47 -0.99 -11.01 0.50
N ARG A 48 -0.65 -11.17 -0.78
CA ARG A 48 -1.13 -10.27 -1.84
C ARG A 48 -2.64 -10.37 -2.05
N LEU A 49 -3.19 -11.58 -2.01
CA LEU A 49 -4.63 -11.81 -2.13
C LEU A 49 -5.39 -11.21 -0.94
N TRP A 50 -4.91 -11.47 0.28
CA TRP A 50 -5.50 -10.90 1.50
C TRP A 50 -5.48 -9.38 1.49
N SER A 51 -4.36 -8.75 1.11
CA SER A 51 -4.31 -7.29 0.99
C SER A 51 -5.30 -6.76 -0.04
N ALA A 52 -5.46 -7.43 -1.19
CA ALA A 52 -6.45 -7.02 -2.18
C ALA A 52 -7.88 -7.11 -1.64
N ILE A 53 -8.21 -8.17 -0.88
CA ILE A 53 -9.51 -8.34 -0.24
C ILE A 53 -9.75 -7.24 0.80
N SER A 54 -8.80 -6.97 1.69
CA SER A 54 -8.91 -5.92 2.71
C SER A 54 -9.12 -4.53 2.08
N VAL A 55 -8.46 -4.27 0.95
CA VAL A 55 -8.65 -3.04 0.19
C VAL A 55 -10.08 -2.91 -0.36
N ILE A 56 -10.65 -4.00 -0.90
CA ILE A 56 -12.01 -4.01 -1.42
C ILE A 56 -13.03 -3.81 -0.29
N GLU A 57 -12.82 -4.47 0.85
CA GLU A 57 -13.66 -4.34 2.04
C GLU A 57 -13.65 -2.90 2.58
N ASP A 58 -12.46 -2.31 2.75
CA ASP A 58 -12.29 -0.92 3.15
C ASP A 58 -13.05 0.03 2.19
N ASP A 59 -12.95 -0.21 0.89
CA ASP A 59 -13.60 0.63 -0.12
C ASP A 59 -15.13 0.48 -0.14
N ALA A 60 -15.67 -0.66 0.28
CA ALA A 60 -17.10 -0.93 0.30
C ALA A 60 -17.81 -0.42 1.57
N ILE A 61 -17.13 -0.45 2.73
CA ILE A 61 -17.79 -0.29 4.04
C ILE A 61 -17.42 1.02 4.72
N ARG A 62 -16.25 1.60 4.41
CA ARG A 62 -15.67 2.68 5.23
C ARG A 62 -15.86 4.07 4.66
N GLY A 63 -15.91 5.06 5.56
CA GLY A 63 -15.87 6.46 5.21
C GLY A 63 -14.55 6.86 4.53
N ILE A 64 -14.57 7.90 3.70
CA ILE A 64 -13.40 8.38 2.93
C ILE A 64 -12.19 8.65 3.84
N GLU A 65 -12.43 9.21 5.01
CA GLU A 65 -11.38 9.52 5.99
C GLU A 65 -10.67 8.26 6.44
N GLU A 66 -11.44 7.26 6.87
CA GLU A 66 -10.88 6.00 7.33
C GLU A 66 -10.12 5.27 6.21
N ARG A 67 -10.69 5.24 5.00
CA ARG A 67 -10.07 4.64 3.81
C ARG A 67 -8.70 5.24 3.49
N ILE A 68 -8.57 6.57 3.52
CA ILE A 68 -7.27 7.23 3.28
C ILE A 68 -6.28 6.87 4.38
N GLY A 69 -6.73 6.83 5.64
CA GLY A 69 -5.87 6.50 6.75
C GLY A 69 -5.31 5.07 6.68
N ARG A 70 -6.19 4.08 6.46
CA ARG A 70 -5.79 2.68 6.28
C ARG A 70 -4.88 2.50 5.08
N ARG A 71 -5.13 3.23 3.99
CA ARG A 71 -4.24 3.20 2.81
C ARG A 71 -2.83 3.68 3.12
N LEU A 72 -2.69 4.75 3.90
CA LEU A 72 -1.39 5.27 4.31
C LEU A 72 -0.63 4.28 5.20
N LEU A 73 -1.32 3.61 6.12
CA LEU A 73 -0.75 2.56 6.96
C LEU A 73 -0.28 1.36 6.10
N LEU A 74 -1.11 0.90 5.18
CA LEU A 74 -0.75 -0.18 4.24
C LEU A 74 0.48 0.17 3.40
N LEU A 75 0.54 1.40 2.87
CA LEU A 75 1.72 1.87 2.12
C LEU A 75 2.97 1.95 2.99
N ALA A 76 2.84 2.31 4.27
CA ALA A 76 3.95 2.31 5.20
C ALA A 76 4.49 0.89 5.43
N GLU A 77 3.62 -0.09 5.66
CA GLU A 77 4.03 -1.49 5.82
C GLU A 77 4.78 -2.01 4.59
N TYR A 78 4.25 -1.73 3.40
CA TYR A 78 4.89 -2.16 2.15
C TYR A 78 6.23 -1.47 1.87
N GLN A 79 6.35 -0.17 2.08
CA GLN A 79 7.59 0.56 1.78
C GLN A 79 8.71 0.26 2.78
N HIS A 80 8.37 -0.05 4.04
CA HIS A 80 9.36 -0.35 5.08
C HIS A 80 9.57 -1.84 5.31
N ASN A 81 8.77 -2.70 4.64
CA ASN A 81 8.78 -4.15 4.79
C ASN A 81 8.79 -4.61 6.26
N ARG A 82 8.01 -3.91 7.10
CA ARG A 82 7.89 -4.17 8.54
C ARG A 82 6.47 -3.87 9.01
N PRO A 83 5.98 -4.57 10.04
CA PRO A 83 4.68 -4.27 10.62
C PRO A 83 4.65 -2.86 11.21
N ILE A 84 3.43 -2.31 11.32
CA ILE A 84 3.15 -1.05 12.02
C ILE A 84 3.75 -1.11 13.43
N SER A 85 4.41 -0.01 13.82
CA SER A 85 4.94 0.19 15.17
C SER A 85 4.69 1.62 15.62
N ALA A 86 5.03 1.96 16.86
CA ALA A 86 4.93 3.34 17.35
C ALA A 86 5.93 4.30 16.66
N GLN A 87 6.93 3.77 15.94
CA GLN A 87 7.96 4.57 15.30
C GLN A 87 7.39 5.31 14.10
N SER A 88 7.74 6.60 13.97
CA SER A 88 7.39 7.38 12.81
C SER A 88 7.92 6.75 11.52
N CYS A 89 7.15 6.85 10.45
CA CYS A 89 7.55 6.34 9.15
C CYS A 89 7.21 7.34 8.03
N VAL A 90 8.11 7.44 7.05
CA VAL A 90 7.90 8.27 5.87
C VAL A 90 7.30 7.39 4.78
N VAL A 91 6.16 7.81 4.24
CA VAL A 91 5.50 7.19 3.10
C VAL A 91 5.76 8.07 1.88
N LYS A 92 6.50 7.55 0.90
CA LYS A 92 6.74 8.23 -0.38
C LYS A 92 5.49 8.13 -1.24
N VAL A 93 4.59 9.11 -1.10
CA VAL A 93 3.34 9.19 -1.85
C VAL A 93 2.90 10.65 -1.95
N THR A 94 2.46 11.07 -3.14
CA THR A 94 1.91 12.42 -3.37
C THR A 94 0.40 12.42 -3.11
N ARG A 95 -0.18 13.61 -2.94
CA ARG A 95 -1.65 13.76 -2.83
C ARG A 95 -2.36 13.32 -4.11
N GLU A 96 -1.74 13.54 -5.26
CA GLU A 96 -2.21 13.08 -6.57
C GLU A 96 -2.20 11.55 -6.66
N HIS A 97 -1.15 10.89 -6.17
CA HIS A 97 -1.11 9.44 -6.12
C HIS A 97 -2.23 8.88 -5.24
N ILE A 98 -2.52 9.50 -4.09
CA ILE A 98 -3.65 9.07 -3.23
C ILE A 98 -4.99 9.32 -3.94
N ALA A 99 -5.17 10.48 -4.56
CA ALA A 99 -6.38 10.82 -5.30
C ALA A 99 -6.65 9.79 -6.42
N ASN A 100 -5.64 9.50 -7.24
CA ASN A 100 -5.73 8.52 -8.32
C ASN A 100 -5.97 7.09 -7.79
N MET A 101 -5.24 6.69 -6.74
CA MET A 101 -5.37 5.35 -6.14
C MET A 101 -6.74 5.11 -5.52
N MET A 102 -7.36 6.14 -4.94
CA MET A 102 -8.62 6.03 -4.22
C MET A 102 -9.84 6.43 -5.07
N GLY A 103 -9.65 6.87 -6.32
CA GLY A 103 -10.71 7.39 -7.18
C GLY A 103 -11.36 8.67 -6.61
N LEU A 104 -10.58 9.51 -5.93
CA LEU A 104 -11.05 10.72 -5.25
C LEU A 104 -10.50 11.98 -5.92
N THR A 105 -11.18 13.10 -5.76
CA THR A 105 -10.64 14.39 -6.17
C THR A 105 -9.53 14.84 -5.23
N LEU A 106 -8.54 15.58 -5.75
CA LEU A 106 -7.47 16.19 -4.97
C LEU A 106 -7.99 17.03 -3.79
N GLN A 107 -9.09 17.76 -4.01
CA GLN A 107 -9.73 18.58 -2.97
C GLN A 107 -10.23 17.73 -1.81
N ARG A 108 -10.85 16.57 -2.08
CA ARG A 108 -11.31 15.63 -1.04
C ARG A 108 -10.14 15.05 -0.25
N VAL A 109 -9.09 14.60 -0.94
CA VAL A 109 -7.87 14.09 -0.30
C VAL A 109 -7.23 15.16 0.59
N HIS A 110 -7.09 16.38 0.07
CA HIS A 110 -6.52 17.48 0.84
C HIS A 110 -7.33 17.79 2.11
N LYS A 111 -8.67 17.79 2.03
CA LYS A 111 -9.55 18.00 3.19
C LYS A 111 -9.31 16.96 4.28
N VAL A 112 -9.18 15.68 3.92
CA VAL A 112 -8.90 14.59 4.87
C VAL A 112 -7.50 14.71 5.46
N LEU A 113 -6.46 14.91 4.62
CA LEU A 113 -5.10 15.07 5.11
C LEU A 113 -4.95 16.27 6.07
N LYS A 114 -5.73 17.34 5.86
CA LYS A 114 -5.77 18.49 6.77
C LYS A 114 -6.36 18.12 8.14
N LYS A 115 -7.37 17.25 8.20
CA LYS A 115 -7.89 16.73 9.48
C LYS A 115 -6.81 15.93 10.22
N PHE A 116 -6.13 15.04 9.52
CA PHE A 116 -5.04 14.25 10.11
C PHE A 116 -3.86 15.11 10.60
N LEU A 117 -3.54 16.19 9.89
CA LEU A 117 -2.59 17.20 10.37
C LEU A 117 -3.06 17.86 11.67
N ASN A 118 -4.32 18.31 11.72
CA ASN A 118 -4.89 18.96 12.90
C ASN A 118 -4.96 18.01 14.11
N SER A 119 -5.19 16.72 13.88
CA SER A 119 -5.15 15.67 14.91
C SER A 119 -3.74 15.22 15.29
N ASN A 120 -2.69 15.81 14.70
CA ASN A 120 -1.29 15.52 14.96
C ASN A 120 -0.95 14.01 14.83
N VAL A 121 -1.53 13.34 13.82
CA VAL A 121 -1.22 11.94 13.49
C VAL A 121 -0.24 11.81 12.33
N LEU A 122 -0.15 12.83 11.48
CA LEU A 122 0.82 12.89 10.37
C LEU A 122 1.37 14.30 10.16
N ARG A 123 2.45 14.39 9.35
CA ARG A 123 2.96 15.62 8.74
C ARG A 123 3.04 15.46 7.23
N LEU A 124 2.82 16.54 6.50
CA LEU A 124 2.96 16.58 5.04
C LEU A 124 4.32 17.16 4.67
N GLN A 125 4.97 16.55 3.69
CA GLN A 125 6.22 17.03 3.09
C GLN A 125 6.04 17.03 1.56
N TYR A 126 6.96 17.68 0.84
CA TYR A 126 6.92 17.62 -0.61
C TYR A 126 7.22 16.19 -1.08
N GLY A 127 6.31 15.60 -1.86
CA GLY A 127 6.47 14.24 -2.39
C GLY A 127 6.24 13.10 -1.40
N SER A 128 5.98 13.39 -0.12
CA SER A 128 5.85 12.37 0.93
C SER A 128 4.95 12.78 2.08
N ILE A 129 4.52 11.78 2.85
CA ILE A 129 3.73 11.94 4.07
C ILE A 129 4.44 11.22 5.19
N THR A 130 4.72 11.90 6.30
CA THR A 130 5.27 11.28 7.51
C THR A 130 4.14 10.93 8.44
N ILE A 131 3.95 9.64 8.72
CA ILE A 131 3.06 9.18 9.79
C ILE A 131 3.86 9.29 11.09
N LEU A 132 3.37 10.10 12.04
CA LEU A 132 4.12 10.42 13.26
C LEU A 132 4.15 9.24 14.23
N ASN A 133 3.01 8.55 14.36
CA ASN A 133 2.88 7.34 15.15
C ASN A 133 1.80 6.47 14.49
N PRO A 134 2.19 5.42 13.75
CA PRO A 134 1.27 4.51 13.08
C PRO A 134 0.24 3.85 14.00
N LEU A 135 0.61 3.48 15.24
CA LEU A 135 -0.34 2.91 16.21
C LEU A 135 -1.38 3.95 16.68
N LYS A 136 -0.95 5.20 16.90
CA LYS A 136 -1.88 6.30 17.24
C LYS A 136 -2.84 6.58 16.08
N MET A 137 -2.34 6.51 14.86
CA MET A 137 -3.17 6.65 13.66
C MET A 137 -4.18 5.51 13.55
N GLU A 138 -3.78 4.26 13.79
CA GLU A 138 -4.70 3.12 13.82
C GLU A 138 -5.80 3.29 14.89
N ALA A 139 -5.42 3.71 16.10
CA ALA A 139 -6.39 3.98 17.18
C ALA A 139 -7.36 5.12 16.82
N TYR A 140 -6.87 6.17 16.15
CA TYR A 140 -7.71 7.25 15.63
C TYR A 140 -8.72 6.74 14.59
N LEU A 141 -8.31 5.84 13.69
CA LEU A 141 -9.18 5.31 12.64
C LEU A 141 -10.28 4.40 13.22
N LYS A 142 -9.98 3.62 14.26
CA LYS A 142 -10.98 2.80 14.98
C LYS A 142 -12.07 3.61 15.67
N GLN A 143 -11.85 4.91 15.91
CA GLN A 143 -12.87 5.81 16.46
C GLN A 143 -13.84 6.37 15.39
N LEU A 144 -13.54 6.12 14.11
CA LEU A 144 -14.37 6.55 12.98
C LEU A 144 -15.35 5.46 12.50
N GLU A 145 -15.17 4.22 12.98
CA GLU A 145 -16.13 3.11 12.86
C GLU A 145 -17.36 3.36 13.74
#